data_AF-A0A813HQB9-F1
#
_entry.id   AF-A0A813HQB9-F1
#
_cell.length_a   1.000
_cell.length_b   1.000
_cell.length_c   1.000
_cell.angle_alpha   90.00
_cell.angle_beta   90.00
_cell.angle_gamma   90.00
#
_symmetry.space_group_name_H-M   'P 1'
#
loop_
_entity.id
_entity.type
_entity.pdbx_description
1 polymer ?
#
loop_
_entity_poly.entity_id
_entity_poly.type
_entity_poly.pdbx_seq_one_letter_code
_entity_poly.pdbx_strand_id
1 'polypeptide(L)'
;MPPHDSRILATAMHLVESMAPTYEVNQVDDAAGLPGVLIGRYPGDEYSGVIMTPGMPPICQGFNCGNPWFLTTHSLADVLYSSAKAAARGQLVADPLNSGFLLKAVALALPAAAREQISSVPSSRAEMAEMLIQSGDGVLARAKKHAGPGMHMSEQIYRGNNKMPPLEPGIMVGARDLTWSYASLLDALCTRREAVDALRAVTESDK
;
A
#
# COMPACT_ATOMS: atom_id res chain seq x y z
N MET A 1 -14.58 -0.45 -14.88
CA MET A 1 -14.75 0.50 -13.76
C MET A 1 -13.42 1.23 -13.59
N PRO A 2 -13.41 2.56 -13.44
CA PRO A 2 -12.18 3.30 -13.20
C PRO A 2 -11.63 3.02 -11.79
N PRO A 3 -10.31 3.14 -11.52
CA PRO A 3 -9.73 2.88 -10.20
C PRO A 3 -10.31 3.72 -9.04
N HIS A 4 -10.93 4.87 -9.33
CA HIS A 4 -11.57 5.74 -8.36
C HIS A 4 -13.07 5.43 -8.13
N ASP A 5 -13.59 4.33 -8.68
CA ASP A 5 -14.95 3.86 -8.37
C ASP A 5 -15.08 3.55 -6.88
N SER A 6 -16.15 4.03 -6.24
CA SER A 6 -16.38 3.90 -4.80
C SER A 6 -16.28 2.47 -4.29
N ARG A 7 -16.68 1.45 -5.08
CA ARG A 7 -16.58 0.03 -4.68
C ARG A 7 -15.14 -0.47 -4.69
N ILE A 8 -14.32 0.01 -5.64
CA ILE A 8 -12.90 -0.32 -5.71
C ILE A 8 -12.18 0.30 -4.50
N LEU A 9 -12.42 1.59 -4.23
CA LEU A 9 -11.81 2.28 -3.09
C LEU A 9 -12.20 1.65 -1.75
N ALA A 10 -13.48 1.30 -1.60
CA ALA A 10 -13.97 0.59 -0.43
C ALA A 10 -13.29 -0.78 -0.26
N THR A 11 -13.15 -1.53 -1.35
CA THR A 11 -12.49 -2.84 -1.32
C THR A 11 -11.02 -2.71 -0.96
N ALA A 12 -10.29 -1.77 -1.58
CA ALA A 12 -8.88 -1.54 -1.30
C ALA A 12 -8.64 -1.25 0.19
N MET A 13 -9.48 -0.43 0.81
CA MET A 13 -9.35 -0.13 2.23
C MET A 13 -9.81 -1.27 3.15
N HIS A 14 -10.85 -2.03 2.80
CA HIS A 14 -11.19 -3.25 3.53
C HIS A 14 -10.05 -4.28 3.52
N LEU A 15 -9.34 -4.39 2.40
CA LEU A 15 -8.15 -5.23 2.29
C LEU A 15 -7.01 -4.73 3.21
N VAL A 16 -6.75 -3.43 3.24
CA VAL A 16 -5.78 -2.82 4.17
C VAL A 16 -6.15 -3.13 5.62
N GLU A 17 -7.39 -2.87 6.02
CA GLU A 17 -7.85 -3.02 7.41
C GLU A 17 -7.87 -4.46 7.91
N SER A 18 -8.15 -5.41 7.01
CA SER A 18 -8.21 -6.83 7.37
C SER A 18 -6.83 -7.48 7.42
N MET A 19 -5.90 -7.05 6.56
CA MET A 19 -4.58 -7.68 6.46
C MET A 19 -3.50 -6.96 7.28
N ALA A 20 -3.41 -5.63 7.16
CA ALA A 20 -2.28 -4.87 7.69
C ALA A 20 -2.07 -5.04 9.20
N PRO A 21 -3.12 -5.05 10.05
CA PRO A 21 -2.94 -5.26 11.49
C PRO A 21 -2.36 -6.64 11.84
N THR A 22 -2.48 -7.62 10.94
CA THR A 22 -1.96 -8.97 11.20
C THR A 22 -0.45 -9.08 10.98
N TYR A 23 0.16 -8.15 10.24
CA TYR A 23 1.57 -8.18 9.86
C TYR A 23 2.43 -7.42 10.86
N GLU A 24 3.18 -8.12 11.73
CA GLU A 24 4.09 -7.54 12.74
C GLU A 24 5.04 -6.48 12.17
N VAL A 25 5.53 -6.68 10.95
CA VAL A 25 6.37 -5.71 10.22
C VAL A 25 5.72 -4.33 10.11
N ASN A 26 4.38 -4.25 9.97
CA ASN A 26 3.70 -2.96 9.94
C ASN A 26 3.75 -2.26 11.29
N GLN A 27 3.65 -2.99 12.41
CA GLN A 27 3.81 -2.39 13.75
C GLN A 27 5.25 -1.96 14.02
N VAL A 28 6.23 -2.73 13.55
CA VAL A 28 7.66 -2.36 13.62
C VAL A 28 7.90 -1.06 12.85
N ASP A 29 7.38 -0.95 11.62
CA ASP A 29 7.49 0.26 10.81
C ASP A 29 6.72 1.45 11.43
N ASP A 30 5.53 1.20 12.00
CA ASP A 30 4.74 2.23 12.70
C ASP A 30 5.50 2.79 13.90
N ALA A 31 6.13 1.94 14.71
CA ALA A 31 6.96 2.34 15.84
C ALA A 31 8.23 3.11 15.40
N ALA A 32 8.74 2.83 14.20
CA ALA A 32 9.83 3.57 13.57
C ALA A 32 9.38 4.89 12.91
N GLY A 33 8.08 5.22 12.95
CA GLY A 33 7.53 6.44 12.37
C GLY A 33 7.45 6.44 10.84
N LEU A 34 7.55 5.26 10.19
CA LEU A 34 7.39 5.17 8.75
C LEU A 34 5.91 5.41 8.38
N PRO A 35 5.60 6.27 7.39
CA PRO A 35 4.24 6.39 6.86
C PRO A 35 3.86 5.16 6.02
N GLY A 36 2.64 5.15 5.48
CA GLY A 36 2.16 4.08 4.60
C GLY A 36 1.82 2.77 5.31
N VAL A 37 1.68 1.71 4.53
CA VAL A 37 1.30 0.37 4.99
C VAL A 37 1.75 -0.67 3.98
N LEU A 38 2.15 -1.86 4.46
CA LEU A 38 2.38 -3.02 3.60
C LEU A 38 1.12 -3.88 3.55
N ILE A 39 0.76 -4.37 2.36
CA ILE A 39 -0.38 -5.27 2.17
C ILE A 39 0.00 -6.53 1.37
N GLY A 40 -0.73 -7.62 1.59
CA GLY A 40 -0.60 -8.87 0.85
C GLY A 40 -1.67 -9.04 -0.23
N ARG A 41 -1.92 -10.28 -0.63
CA ARG A 41 -2.87 -10.62 -1.71
C ARG A 41 -4.32 -10.60 -1.25
N TYR A 42 -4.62 -11.28 -0.15
CA TYR A 42 -5.96 -11.38 0.44
C TYR A 42 -5.91 -11.84 1.91
N PRO A 43 -6.94 -11.54 2.72
CA PRO A 43 -7.03 -12.03 4.10
C PRO A 43 -7.09 -13.56 4.15
N GLY A 44 -6.29 -14.16 5.04
CA GLY A 44 -6.21 -15.61 5.13
C GLY A 44 -5.32 -16.25 4.06
N ASP A 45 -4.50 -15.48 3.34
CA ASP A 45 -3.44 -16.04 2.51
C ASP A 45 -2.52 -16.95 3.36
N GLU A 46 -2.25 -18.15 2.85
CA GLU A 46 -1.42 -19.17 3.49
C GLU A 46 -0.08 -19.37 2.78
N TYR A 47 0.13 -18.73 1.62
CA TYR A 47 1.37 -18.90 0.86
C TYR A 47 2.48 -18.00 1.41
N SER A 48 3.50 -18.65 1.97
CA SER A 48 4.64 -18.00 2.64
C SER A 48 5.80 -17.60 1.71
N GLY A 49 5.68 -17.83 0.40
CA GLY A 49 6.75 -17.58 -0.57
C GLY A 49 7.73 -18.75 -0.74
N VAL A 50 7.59 -19.80 0.05
CA VAL A 50 8.47 -20.98 -0.07
C VAL A 50 7.89 -21.97 -1.07
N ILE A 51 8.65 -22.28 -2.11
CA ILE A 51 8.32 -23.40 -3.01
C ILE A 51 8.40 -24.69 -2.21
N MET A 52 7.27 -25.33 -2.01
CA MET A 52 7.19 -26.62 -1.35
C MET A 52 7.91 -27.68 -2.18
N THR A 53 8.97 -28.27 -1.62
CA THR A 53 9.59 -29.47 -2.21
C THR A 53 8.70 -30.67 -1.88
N PRO A 54 8.32 -31.51 -2.86
CA PRO A 54 7.53 -32.72 -2.60
C PRO A 54 8.16 -33.57 -1.48
N GLY A 55 7.35 -33.93 -0.49
CA GLY A 55 7.80 -34.74 0.67
C GLY A 55 8.40 -33.94 1.83
N MET A 56 8.60 -32.63 1.71
CA MET A 56 9.01 -31.77 2.83
C MET A 56 7.79 -31.16 3.52
N PRO A 57 7.75 -31.12 4.87
CA PRO A 57 6.69 -30.41 5.58
C PRO A 57 6.73 -28.92 5.21
N PRO A 58 5.56 -28.26 5.02
CA PRO A 58 5.52 -26.83 4.75
C PRO A 58 6.18 -26.06 5.87
N ILE A 59 6.96 -25.05 5.49
CA ILE A 59 7.61 -24.15 6.44
C ILE A 59 6.58 -23.42 7.30
N CYS A 60 5.43 -23.09 6.71
CA CYS A 60 4.29 -22.50 7.40
C CYS A 60 3.00 -23.18 6.92
N GLN A 61 2.09 -23.52 7.84
CA GLN A 61 0.76 -24.07 7.55
C GLN A 61 -0.35 -23.24 8.22
N GLY A 62 -1.47 -23.14 7.50
CA GLY A 62 -2.72 -22.54 8.00
C GLY A 62 -2.71 -21.01 8.05
N PHE A 63 -3.59 -20.46 8.88
CA PHE A 63 -3.76 -19.02 9.06
C PHE A 63 -2.44 -18.28 9.34
N ASN A 64 -2.34 -17.03 8.89
CA ASN A 64 -1.19 -16.14 9.10
C ASN A 64 0.13 -16.62 8.45
N CYS A 65 0.09 -17.38 7.37
CA CYS A 65 1.30 -17.75 6.63
C CYS A 65 1.61 -16.81 5.47
N GLY A 66 0.60 -16.14 4.91
CA GLY A 66 0.76 -15.13 3.87
C GLY A 66 1.44 -13.86 4.40
N ASN A 67 2.30 -13.31 3.55
CA ASN A 67 3.06 -12.09 3.83
C ASN A 67 2.56 -10.90 3.01
N PRO A 68 2.98 -9.67 3.36
CA PRO A 68 2.93 -8.56 2.42
C PRO A 68 3.75 -8.81 1.15
N TRP A 69 3.31 -8.25 0.03
CA TRP A 69 4.01 -8.33 -1.26
C TRP A 69 4.40 -6.95 -1.75
N PHE A 70 5.55 -6.85 -2.42
CA PHE A 70 5.96 -5.61 -3.08
C PHE A 70 4.90 -5.19 -4.10
N LEU A 71 4.49 -6.11 -4.99
CA LEU A 71 3.57 -5.75 -6.08
C LEU A 71 2.22 -5.25 -5.57
N THR A 72 1.63 -5.86 -4.54
CA THR A 72 0.32 -5.45 -4.01
C THR A 72 0.44 -4.13 -3.26
N THR A 73 1.55 -3.91 -2.56
CA THR A 73 1.86 -2.64 -1.90
C THR A 73 2.05 -1.52 -2.93
N HIS A 74 2.75 -1.77 -4.05
CA HIS A 74 2.85 -0.80 -5.15
C HIS A 74 1.50 -0.54 -5.81
N SER A 75 0.67 -1.57 -6.02
CA SER A 75 -0.68 -1.40 -6.56
C SER A 75 -1.58 -0.58 -5.64
N LEU A 76 -1.43 -0.67 -4.31
CA LEU A 76 -2.12 0.23 -3.39
C LEU A 76 -1.70 1.70 -3.63
N ALA A 77 -0.40 1.96 -3.78
CA ALA A 77 0.08 3.29 -4.12
C ALA A 77 -0.48 3.77 -5.47
N ASP A 78 -0.54 2.91 -6.48
CA ASP A 78 -1.13 3.21 -7.78
C ASP A 78 -2.62 3.57 -7.70
N VAL A 79 -3.40 2.89 -6.86
CA VAL A 79 -4.80 3.25 -6.56
C VAL A 79 -4.90 4.63 -5.91
N LEU A 80 -4.00 4.95 -4.98
CA LEU A 80 -3.95 6.27 -4.33
C LEU A 80 -3.60 7.37 -5.32
N TYR A 81 -2.60 7.17 -6.20
CA TYR A 81 -2.25 8.14 -7.24
C TYR A 81 -3.36 8.29 -8.29
N SER A 82 -3.99 7.18 -8.70
CA SER A 82 -5.13 7.21 -9.61
C SER A 82 -6.31 8.01 -9.01
N SER A 83 -6.54 7.85 -7.72
CA SER A 83 -7.55 8.62 -6.97
C SER A 83 -7.18 10.09 -6.86
N ALA A 84 -5.90 10.41 -6.63
CA ALA A 84 -5.41 11.79 -6.61
C ALA A 84 -5.61 12.49 -7.95
N LYS A 85 -5.27 11.81 -9.06
CA LYS A 85 -5.51 12.30 -10.41
C LYS A 85 -7.00 12.56 -10.66
N ALA A 86 -7.87 11.66 -10.21
CA ALA A 86 -9.32 11.83 -10.30
C ALA A 86 -9.82 13.01 -9.45
N ALA A 87 -9.31 13.18 -8.22
CA ALA A 87 -9.64 14.31 -7.35
C ALA A 87 -9.28 15.64 -8.01
N ALA A 88 -8.05 15.79 -8.51
CA ALA A 88 -7.60 17.01 -9.19
C ALA A 88 -8.50 17.36 -10.40
N ARG A 89 -8.96 16.35 -11.13
CA ARG A 89 -9.86 16.51 -12.29
C ARG A 89 -11.34 16.68 -11.94
N GLY A 90 -11.71 16.66 -10.65
CA GLY A 90 -13.11 16.73 -10.22
C GLY A 90 -13.93 15.48 -10.55
N GLN A 91 -13.27 14.33 -10.71
CA GLN A 91 -13.88 13.04 -11.05
C GLN A 91 -14.04 12.12 -9.84
N LEU A 92 -13.35 12.41 -8.73
CA LEU A 92 -13.52 11.69 -7.47
C LEU A 92 -14.74 12.25 -6.72
N VAL A 93 -15.78 11.44 -6.58
CA VAL A 93 -16.99 11.79 -5.84
C VAL A 93 -16.97 11.07 -4.51
N ALA A 94 -17.01 11.84 -3.41
CA ALA A 94 -17.19 11.28 -2.08
C ALA A 94 -18.67 10.90 -1.87
N ASP A 95 -18.94 9.68 -1.44
CA ASP A 95 -20.27 9.16 -1.17
C ASP A 95 -20.29 8.35 0.14
N PRO A 96 -21.45 7.92 0.65
CA PRO A 96 -21.52 7.14 1.89
C PRO A 96 -20.74 5.81 1.85
N LEU A 97 -20.49 5.26 0.66
CA LEU A 97 -19.73 4.02 0.50
C LEU A 97 -18.22 4.27 0.62
N ASN A 98 -17.71 5.41 0.15
CA ASN A 98 -16.25 5.67 0.10
C ASN A 98 -15.72 6.68 1.14
N SER A 99 -16.58 7.46 1.80
CA SER A 99 -16.13 8.58 2.66
C SER A 99 -15.25 8.15 3.84
N GLY A 100 -15.63 7.09 4.54
CA GLY A 100 -14.82 6.55 5.65
C GLY A 100 -13.49 5.97 5.18
N PHE A 101 -13.46 5.46 3.94
CA PHE A 101 -12.25 4.93 3.32
C PHE A 101 -11.31 6.04 2.85
N LEU A 102 -11.85 7.12 2.27
CA LEU A 102 -11.07 8.28 1.85
C LEU A 102 -10.36 8.92 3.05
N LEU A 103 -11.03 9.03 4.21
CA LEU A 103 -10.42 9.53 5.44
C LEU A 103 -9.18 8.72 5.84
N LYS A 104 -9.30 7.40 5.84
CA LYS A 104 -8.19 6.49 6.17
C LYS A 104 -7.09 6.52 5.11
N ALA A 105 -7.47 6.62 3.84
CA ALA A 105 -6.53 6.68 2.72
C ALA A 105 -5.64 7.93 2.80
N VAL A 106 -6.21 9.13 3.06
CA VAL A 106 -5.41 10.35 3.20
C VAL A 106 -4.53 10.36 4.45
N ALA A 107 -4.90 9.59 5.49
CA ALA A 107 -4.09 9.46 6.70
C ALA A 107 -2.82 8.60 6.50
N LEU A 108 -2.74 7.80 5.43
CA LEU A 108 -1.54 6.98 5.14
C LEU A 108 -0.28 7.81 4.86
N ALA A 109 -0.43 9.09 4.50
CA ALA A 109 0.67 10.05 4.39
C ALA A 109 1.39 10.28 5.72
N LEU A 110 0.73 9.99 6.85
CA LEU A 110 1.22 10.28 8.19
C LEU A 110 1.77 9.02 8.89
N PRO A 111 2.74 9.20 9.81
CA PRO A 111 3.09 8.17 10.78
C PRO A 111 1.85 7.71 11.56
N ALA A 112 1.79 6.44 11.97
CA ALA A 112 0.62 5.86 12.62
C ALA A 112 0.11 6.68 13.82
N ALA A 113 1.02 7.18 14.66
CA ALA A 113 0.70 8.00 15.83
C ALA A 113 0.01 9.34 15.51
N ALA A 114 0.08 9.82 14.26
CA ALA A 114 -0.54 11.06 13.81
C ALA A 114 -1.81 10.85 12.97
N ARG A 115 -2.17 9.60 12.63
CA ARG A 115 -3.32 9.32 11.74
C ARG A 115 -4.65 9.77 12.32
N GLU A 116 -4.82 9.70 13.63
CA GLU A 116 -6.04 10.14 14.34
C GLU A 116 -6.25 11.67 14.29
N GLN A 117 -5.24 12.44 13.89
CA GLN A 117 -5.36 13.89 13.72
C GLN A 117 -6.22 14.25 12.49
N ILE A 118 -6.35 13.33 11.54
CA ILE A 118 -7.20 13.50 10.36
C ILE A 118 -8.65 13.13 10.71
N SER A 119 -9.46 14.15 10.97
CA SER A 119 -10.86 14.01 11.40
C SER A 119 -11.89 14.26 10.30
N SER A 120 -11.47 14.82 9.16
CA SER A 120 -12.33 15.07 8.01
C SER A 120 -11.59 14.85 6.70
N VAL A 121 -12.35 14.45 5.68
CA VAL A 121 -11.87 14.37 4.31
C VAL A 121 -11.64 15.80 3.78
N PRO A 122 -10.54 16.08 3.04
CA PRO A 122 -10.28 17.37 2.43
C PRO A 122 -11.46 17.88 1.58
N SER A 123 -11.77 19.15 1.72
CA SER A 123 -12.91 19.77 1.03
C SER A 123 -12.55 20.27 -0.38
N SER A 124 -11.28 20.61 -0.61
CA SER A 124 -10.82 21.08 -1.92
C SER A 124 -10.26 19.93 -2.76
N ARG A 125 -10.43 20.03 -4.08
CA ARG A 125 -9.87 19.06 -5.05
C ARG A 125 -8.35 19.00 -4.98
N ALA A 126 -7.70 20.15 -4.82
CA ALA A 126 -6.25 20.27 -4.77
C ALA A 126 -5.68 19.61 -3.50
N GLU A 127 -6.25 19.92 -2.33
CA GLU A 127 -5.83 19.34 -1.05
C GLU A 127 -6.06 17.82 -1.01
N MET A 128 -7.21 17.35 -1.49
CA MET A 128 -7.48 15.91 -1.63
C MET A 128 -6.42 15.23 -2.51
N ALA A 129 -6.13 15.80 -3.68
CA ALA A 129 -5.15 15.24 -4.60
C ALA A 129 -3.74 15.23 -3.99
N GLU A 130 -3.34 16.31 -3.31
CA GLU A 130 -2.06 16.41 -2.62
C GLU A 130 -1.91 15.34 -1.53
N MET A 131 -2.90 15.22 -0.64
CA MET A 131 -2.84 14.23 0.44
C MET A 131 -2.82 12.79 -0.09
N LEU A 132 -3.60 12.48 -1.14
CA LEU A 132 -3.58 11.15 -1.76
C LEU A 132 -2.23 10.84 -2.45
N ILE A 133 -1.56 11.83 -3.04
CA ILE A 133 -0.19 11.66 -3.56
C ILE A 133 0.77 11.36 -2.39
N GLN A 134 0.70 12.14 -1.31
CA GLN A 134 1.56 11.92 -0.13
C GLN A 134 1.31 10.55 0.51
N SER A 135 0.07 10.06 0.51
CA SER A 135 -0.25 8.71 0.96
C SER A 135 0.35 7.62 0.08
N GLY A 136 0.28 7.78 -1.25
CA GLY A 136 0.97 6.88 -2.17
C GLY A 136 2.48 6.88 -1.96
N ASP A 137 3.06 8.07 -1.71
CA ASP A 137 4.49 8.21 -1.39
C ASP A 137 4.86 7.51 -0.09
N GLY A 138 4.01 7.60 0.93
CA GLY A 138 4.19 6.87 2.19
C GLY A 138 4.20 5.36 1.99
N VAL A 139 3.28 4.83 1.19
CA VAL A 139 3.21 3.40 0.86
C VAL A 139 4.45 2.93 0.09
N LEU A 140 4.90 3.68 -0.92
CA LEU A 140 6.13 3.35 -1.66
C LEU A 140 7.39 3.50 -0.79
N ALA A 141 7.45 4.49 0.10
CA ALA A 141 8.56 4.68 1.03
C ALA A 141 8.68 3.50 2.00
N ARG A 142 7.54 3.00 2.50
CA ARG A 142 7.51 1.80 3.35
C ARG A 142 7.96 0.56 2.59
N ALA A 143 7.47 0.32 1.38
CA ALA A 143 7.96 -0.79 0.55
C ALA A 143 9.48 -0.70 0.32
N LYS A 144 9.98 0.49 -0.04
CA LYS A 144 11.40 0.76 -0.29
C LYS A 144 12.28 0.44 0.91
N LYS A 145 11.82 0.66 2.14
CA LYS A 145 12.57 0.33 3.37
C LYS A 145 13.01 -1.14 3.43
N HIS A 146 12.20 -2.02 2.86
CA HIS A 146 12.41 -3.47 2.88
C HIS A 146 13.07 -4.01 1.60
N ALA A 147 13.29 -3.16 0.59
CA ALA A 147 14.03 -3.54 -0.61
C ALA A 147 15.53 -3.69 -0.32
N GLY A 148 16.19 -4.59 -1.04
CA GLY A 148 17.63 -4.78 -0.97
C GLY A 148 18.42 -3.63 -1.59
N PRO A 149 19.77 -3.64 -1.45
CA PRO A 149 20.65 -2.70 -2.14
C PRO A 149 20.33 -2.64 -3.64
N GLY A 150 20.38 -1.45 -4.25
CA GLY A 150 20.05 -1.29 -5.66
C GLY A 150 18.58 -1.51 -6.03
N MET A 151 17.66 -1.47 -5.05
CA MET A 151 16.23 -1.77 -5.22
C MET A 151 15.94 -3.21 -5.60
N HIS A 152 16.81 -4.16 -5.22
CA HIS A 152 16.50 -5.59 -5.38
C HIS A 152 15.24 -5.95 -4.60
N MET A 153 14.19 -6.42 -5.29
CA MET A 153 12.89 -6.74 -4.70
C MET A 153 12.52 -8.19 -4.97
N SER A 154 12.34 -8.95 -3.89
CA SER A 154 11.72 -10.28 -3.98
C SER A 154 10.20 -10.18 -4.22
N GLU A 155 9.54 -11.32 -4.20
CA GLU A 155 8.08 -11.42 -4.23
C GLU A 155 7.43 -10.81 -2.97
N GLN A 156 7.96 -11.13 -1.78
CA GLN A 156 7.31 -10.87 -0.50
C GLN A 156 8.24 -10.21 0.52
N ILE A 157 7.64 -9.61 1.55
CA ILE A 157 8.31 -9.03 2.73
C ILE A 157 7.83 -9.82 3.94
N TYR A 158 8.72 -10.46 4.70
CA TYR A 158 8.32 -11.33 5.81
C TYR A 158 7.51 -10.57 6.86
N ARG A 159 6.35 -11.14 7.22
CA ARG A 159 5.37 -10.48 8.09
C ARG A 159 5.81 -10.32 9.54
N GLY A 160 6.70 -11.18 10.05
CA GLY A 160 6.97 -11.32 11.49
C GLY A 160 5.86 -12.07 12.23
N ASN A 161 6.09 -13.33 12.57
CA ASN A 161 5.25 -14.13 13.49
C ASN A 161 5.91 -15.43 13.94
N ASN A 162 7.22 -15.57 13.73
CA ASN A 162 8.01 -16.75 14.04
C ASN A 162 7.50 -18.07 13.41
N LYS A 163 6.65 -17.99 12.38
CA LYS A 163 6.21 -19.16 11.60
C LYS A 163 7.16 -19.54 10.45
N MET A 164 8.22 -18.76 10.23
CA MET A 164 9.33 -19.13 9.34
C MET A 164 10.62 -19.26 10.18
N PRO A 165 11.58 -20.13 9.78
CA PRO A 165 12.91 -20.23 10.38
C PRO A 165 13.53 -18.84 10.53
N PRO A 166 14.44 -18.61 11.48
CA PRO A 166 14.62 -17.33 12.15
C PRO A 166 14.88 -16.18 11.17
N LEU A 167 13.81 -15.44 10.85
CA LEU A 167 13.81 -14.26 10.01
C LEU A 167 13.22 -13.11 10.81
N GLU A 168 13.88 -11.97 10.79
CA GLU A 168 13.33 -10.74 11.35
C GLU A 168 12.17 -10.22 10.48
N PRO A 169 11.14 -9.59 11.06
CA PRO A 169 10.10 -8.90 10.30
C PRO A 169 10.70 -7.92 9.29
N GLY A 170 10.18 -7.89 8.07
CA GLY A 170 10.70 -7.03 6.99
C GLY A 170 11.76 -7.66 6.08
N ILE A 171 12.31 -8.83 6.43
CA ILE A 171 13.24 -9.52 5.53
C ILE A 171 12.52 -10.01 4.27
N MET A 172 13.11 -9.78 3.10
CA MET A 172 12.57 -10.24 1.83
C MET A 172 12.53 -11.78 1.74
N VAL A 173 11.39 -12.33 1.28
CA VAL A 173 11.16 -13.77 1.06
C VAL A 173 10.46 -14.01 -0.27
N GLY A 174 10.38 -15.27 -0.69
CA GLY A 174 9.79 -15.64 -1.98
C GLY A 174 10.77 -15.58 -3.15
N ALA A 175 10.24 -15.55 -4.37
CA ALA A 175 11.03 -15.46 -5.59
C ALA A 175 11.91 -14.20 -5.55
N ARG A 176 13.22 -14.37 -5.73
CA ARG A 176 14.18 -13.25 -5.81
C ARG A 176 13.99 -12.51 -7.13
N ASP A 177 14.16 -11.19 -7.10
CA ASP A 177 14.09 -10.33 -8.28
C ASP A 177 12.85 -10.61 -9.14
N LEU A 178 11.69 -10.69 -8.48
CA LEU A 178 10.44 -10.95 -9.19
C LEU A 178 10.15 -9.77 -10.13
N THR A 179 10.20 -10.01 -11.44
CA THR A 179 9.97 -9.00 -12.49
C THR A 179 8.71 -8.16 -12.24
N TRP A 180 7.66 -8.77 -11.69
CA TRP A 180 6.40 -8.09 -11.41
C TRP A 180 6.51 -7.08 -10.25
N SER A 181 7.37 -7.32 -9.25
CA SER A 181 7.64 -6.33 -8.19
C SER A 181 8.25 -5.04 -8.77
N TYR A 182 9.08 -5.16 -9.82
CA TYR A 182 9.64 -4.00 -10.54
C TYR A 182 8.61 -3.32 -11.45
N ALA A 183 7.88 -4.10 -12.25
CA ALA A 183 6.88 -3.55 -13.17
C ALA A 183 5.80 -2.76 -12.43
N SER A 184 5.28 -3.31 -11.33
CA SER A 184 4.28 -2.63 -10.48
C SER A 184 4.80 -1.33 -9.86
N LEU A 185 6.09 -1.26 -9.50
CA LEU A 185 6.69 0.00 -9.03
C LEU A 185 6.76 1.04 -10.15
N LEU A 186 7.16 0.64 -11.36
CA LEU A 186 7.22 1.54 -12.52
C LEU A 186 5.82 2.06 -12.87
N ASP A 187 4.80 1.21 -12.86
CA ASP A 187 3.41 1.60 -13.09
C ASP A 187 2.97 2.65 -12.06
N ALA A 188 3.19 2.40 -10.77
CA ALA A 188 2.85 3.34 -9.70
C ALA A 188 3.59 4.69 -9.86
N LEU A 189 4.86 4.68 -10.27
CA LEU A 189 5.63 5.91 -10.51
C LEU A 189 5.14 6.69 -11.74
N CYS A 190 4.70 6.01 -12.79
CA CYS A 190 4.04 6.64 -13.94
C CYS A 190 2.74 7.32 -13.52
N THR A 191 1.86 6.62 -12.80
CA THR A 191 0.61 7.20 -12.30
C THR A 191 0.85 8.35 -11.34
N ARG A 192 1.89 8.26 -10.48
CA ARG A 192 2.33 9.36 -9.62
C ARG A 192 2.66 10.60 -10.43
N ARG A 193 3.43 10.47 -11.52
CA ARG A 193 3.77 11.61 -12.39
C ARG A 193 2.49 12.27 -12.92
N GLU A 194 1.56 11.48 -13.45
CA GLU A 194 0.30 12.00 -13.98
C GLU A 194 -0.56 12.70 -12.91
N ALA A 195 -0.57 12.18 -11.68
CA ALA A 195 -1.28 12.78 -10.56
C ALA A 195 -0.66 14.13 -10.16
N VAL A 196 0.67 14.22 -10.09
CA VAL A 196 1.38 15.47 -9.81
C VAL A 196 1.12 16.52 -10.89
N ASP A 197 1.12 16.13 -12.16
CA ASP A 197 0.83 17.05 -13.26
C ASP A 197 -0.64 17.53 -13.23
N ALA A 198 -1.58 16.66 -12.87
CA ALA A 198 -2.97 17.05 -12.66
C ALA A 198 -3.15 17.99 -11.45
N LEU A 199 -2.43 17.76 -10.35
CA LEU A 199 -2.43 18.65 -9.18
C LEU A 199 -1.95 20.06 -9.56
N ARG A 200 -0.86 20.17 -10.32
CA ARG A 200 -0.35 21.47 -10.79
C ARG A 200 -1.41 22.23 -11.58
N ALA A 201 -2.05 21.57 -12.54
CA ALA A 201 -3.08 22.19 -13.38
C ALA A 201 -4.28 22.72 -12.57
N VAL A 202 -4.73 22.00 -11.54
CA VAL A 202 -5.83 22.50 -10.67
C VAL A 202 -5.36 23.66 -9.79
N THR A 203 -4.15 23.62 -9.23
CA THR A 203 -3.63 24.72 -8.40
C THR A 203 -3.37 26.01 -9.18
N GLU A 204 -3.13 25.92 -10.49
CA GLU A 204 -3.02 27.09 -11.38
C GLU A 204 -4.38 27.65 -11.77
N SER A 205 -5.41 26.80 -11.86
CA SER A 205 -6.78 27.22 -12.21
C SER A 205 -7.52 27.88 -11.04
N ASP A 206 -7.14 27.56 -9.81
CA ASP A 206 -7.73 28.11 -8.58
C ASP A 206 -7.05 29.42 -8.11
N LYS A 207 -6.02 29.91 -8.82
CA LYS A 207 -5.36 31.21 -8.62
C LYS A 207 -5.97 32.30 -9.47
#